data_AF-A0A1C1CY01-F1
#
_entry.id   AF-A0A1C1CY01-F1
#
_cell.length_a   1.000
_cell.length_b   1.000
_cell.length_c   1.000
_cell.angle_alpha   90.00
_cell.angle_beta   90.00
_cell.angle_gamma   90.00
#
_symmetry.space_group_name_H-M   'P 1'
#
loop_
_entity.id
_entity.type
_entity.pdbx_description
1 polymer ?
#
loop_
_entity_poly.entity_id
_entity_poly.type
_entity_poly.pdbx_seq_one_letter_code
_entity_poly.pdbx_strand_id
1 'polypeptide(L)'
;MASVQSRPKVLLFDIGGVCVVSPFQAILDYEIQHGIPPGYINYSIRALTPNGAWHKLERGEIPNDATYFRLFKADLERADLWARFHAEKLNVSDPPPVPAIDAETLYWNMMAHSRKPDPWMYPALLKLKAHGWRLAALSNTTVFPDGHPFNEPGPEDVKGVFELFVSSAHVGMRKPNRDIYEYTLKLIRERWGQDIRAEDVVFFDDIGENLKTAKSLGIRTVRVVLGKTKDAVRELERLTGLELVGEPWVSKAKL
;
A
#
# COMPACT_ATOMS: atom_id res chain seq x y z
N MET A 1 36.11 1.73 5.74
CA MET A 1 35.31 2.81 6.35
C MET A 1 33.89 2.65 5.85
N ALA A 2 32.89 2.48 6.71
CA ALA A 2 31.51 2.60 6.27
C ALA A 2 31.32 4.04 5.79
N SER A 3 31.07 4.24 4.49
CA SER A 3 30.78 5.58 3.97
C SER A 3 29.60 6.13 4.77
N VAL A 4 29.76 7.29 5.40
CA VAL A 4 28.62 8.03 5.95
C VAL A 4 27.66 8.24 4.79
N GLN A 5 26.54 7.52 4.79
CA GLN A 5 25.62 7.54 3.66
C GLN A 5 25.03 8.94 3.52
N SER A 6 25.04 9.50 2.31
CA SER A 6 24.54 10.85 2.06
C SER A 6 23.06 10.98 2.44
N ARG A 7 22.67 12.19 2.87
CA ARG A 7 21.27 12.54 3.11
C ARG A 7 20.44 12.26 1.84
N PRO A 8 19.25 11.64 1.96
CA PRO A 8 18.38 11.45 0.80
C PRO A 8 17.95 12.78 0.20
N LYS A 9 17.76 12.78 -1.12
CA LYS A 9 17.17 13.90 -1.85
C LYS A 9 15.65 13.76 -1.95
N VAL A 10 15.13 12.53 -1.96
CA VAL A 10 13.70 12.23 -2.12
C VAL A 10 13.27 11.15 -1.13
N LEU A 11 12.12 11.35 -0.50
CA LEU A 11 11.46 10.35 0.33
C LEU A 11 10.24 9.83 -0.44
N LEU A 12 10.24 8.52 -0.73
CA LEU A 12 9.20 7.81 -1.47
C LEU A 12 8.42 6.94 -0.50
N PHE A 13 7.09 6.96 -0.58
CA PHE A 13 6.23 6.23 0.36
C PHE A 13 5.23 5.33 -0.36
N ASP A 14 5.02 4.14 0.18
CA ASP A 14 3.74 3.46 0.01
C ASP A 14 2.64 4.21 0.77
N ILE A 15 1.39 3.93 0.43
CA ILE A 15 0.23 4.55 1.08
C ILE A 15 -0.37 3.61 2.12
N GLY A 16 -0.94 2.48 1.70
CA GLY A 16 -1.60 1.54 2.60
C GLY A 16 -0.62 0.91 3.60
N GLY A 17 -0.92 0.96 4.89
CA GLY A 17 -0.04 0.43 5.94
C GLY A 17 1.16 1.32 6.29
N VAL A 18 1.36 2.43 5.58
CA VAL A 18 2.45 3.38 5.81
C VAL A 18 1.93 4.78 6.12
N CYS A 19 1.22 5.40 5.18
CA CYS A 19 0.66 6.75 5.33
C CYS A 19 -0.79 6.72 5.84
N VAL A 20 -1.51 5.64 5.54
CA VAL A 20 -2.87 5.36 5.99
C VAL A 20 -2.94 3.96 6.58
N VAL A 21 -4.00 3.68 7.34
CA VAL A 21 -4.20 2.35 7.94
C VAL A 21 -4.24 1.26 6.85
N SER A 22 -3.68 0.09 7.14
CA SER A 22 -3.66 -1.05 6.21
C SER A 22 -5.06 -1.63 5.97
N PRO A 23 -5.40 -2.05 4.73
CA PRO A 23 -6.63 -2.77 4.47
C PRO A 23 -6.68 -4.14 5.17
N PHE A 24 -5.56 -4.66 5.68
CA PHE A 24 -5.52 -5.98 6.34
C PHE A 24 -6.44 -6.07 7.55
N GLN A 25 -6.69 -4.98 8.28
CA GLN A 25 -7.63 -5.01 9.38
C GLN A 25 -9.07 -5.23 8.87
N ALA A 26 -9.46 -4.55 7.79
CA ALA A 26 -10.79 -4.74 7.20
C ALA A 26 -10.97 -6.16 6.63
N ILE A 27 -9.91 -6.75 6.06
CA ILE A 27 -9.92 -8.15 5.64
C ILE A 27 -10.11 -9.07 6.84
N LEU A 28 -9.32 -8.88 7.90
CA LEU A 28 -9.40 -9.71 9.11
C LEU A 28 -10.78 -9.64 9.76
N ASP A 29 -11.35 -8.43 9.89
CA ASP A 29 -12.68 -8.22 10.45
C ASP A 29 -13.75 -8.95 9.61
N TYR A 30 -13.65 -8.85 8.29
CA TYR A 30 -14.53 -9.56 7.37
C TYR A 30 -14.40 -11.08 7.52
N GLU A 31 -13.18 -11.60 7.59
CA GLU A 31 -12.92 -13.03 7.75
C GLU A 31 -13.55 -13.58 9.03
N ILE A 32 -13.33 -12.90 10.16
CA ILE A 32 -13.90 -13.26 11.46
C ILE A 32 -15.43 -13.24 11.41
N GLN A 33 -16.02 -12.17 10.84
CA GLN A 33 -17.47 -12.02 10.76
C GLN A 33 -18.15 -13.13 9.95
N HIS A 34 -17.49 -13.65 8.92
CA HIS A 34 -18.05 -14.65 8.00
C HIS A 34 -17.56 -16.08 8.26
N GLY A 35 -16.85 -16.32 9.37
CA GLY A 35 -16.33 -17.65 9.70
C GLY A 35 -15.27 -18.16 8.72
N ILE A 36 -14.57 -17.25 8.05
CA ILE A 36 -13.46 -17.56 7.16
C ILE A 36 -12.18 -17.64 8.01
N PRO A 37 -11.35 -18.68 7.86
CA PRO A 37 -10.08 -18.75 8.57
C PRO A 37 -9.19 -17.52 8.31
N PRO A 38 -8.69 -16.85 9.36
CA PRO A 38 -7.89 -15.64 9.22
C PRO A 38 -6.68 -15.82 8.28
N GLY A 39 -6.53 -14.90 7.34
CA GLY A 39 -5.47 -14.89 6.33
C GLY A 39 -5.79 -15.62 5.02
N TYR A 40 -6.95 -16.26 4.90
CA TYR A 40 -7.37 -16.92 3.66
C TYR A 40 -7.48 -15.94 2.49
N ILE A 41 -8.13 -14.79 2.68
CA ILE A 41 -8.38 -13.82 1.60
C ILE A 41 -7.04 -13.33 1.02
N ASN A 42 -6.10 -12.94 1.89
CA ASN A 42 -4.76 -12.52 1.48
C ASN A 42 -3.96 -13.67 0.84
N TYR A 43 -4.10 -14.89 1.33
CA TYR A 43 -3.50 -16.07 0.73
C TYR A 43 -3.99 -16.26 -0.71
N SER A 44 -5.31 -16.21 -0.93
CA SER A 44 -5.93 -16.40 -2.23
C SER A 44 -5.56 -15.31 -3.22
N ILE A 45 -5.57 -14.03 -2.79
CA ILE A 45 -5.07 -12.92 -3.60
C ILE A 45 -3.64 -13.20 -4.04
N ARG A 46 -2.73 -13.50 -3.09
CA ARG A 46 -1.31 -13.72 -3.39
C ARG A 46 -1.05 -14.95 -4.25
N ALA A 47 -1.83 -16.02 -4.08
CA ALA A 47 -1.67 -17.26 -4.86
C ALA A 47 -1.93 -17.03 -6.37
N LEU A 48 -2.66 -15.96 -6.71
CA LEU A 48 -3.00 -15.61 -8.08
C LEU A 48 -2.14 -14.48 -8.65
N THR A 49 -1.11 -14.03 -7.94
CA THR A 49 -0.14 -13.06 -8.49
C THR A 49 0.52 -13.64 -9.76
N PRO A 50 0.64 -12.88 -10.87
CA PRO A 50 0.23 -11.48 -11.06
C PRO A 50 -1.12 -11.32 -11.79
N ASN A 51 -1.89 -12.37 -11.99
CA ASN A 51 -3.02 -12.41 -12.94
C ASN A 51 -4.42 -12.47 -12.29
N GLY A 52 -4.52 -12.58 -10.97
CA GLY A 52 -5.81 -12.49 -10.27
C GLY A 52 -6.49 -11.14 -10.48
N ALA A 53 -7.81 -11.11 -10.32
CA ALA A 53 -8.68 -9.94 -10.50
C ALA A 53 -8.15 -8.72 -9.75
N TRP A 54 -7.70 -8.89 -8.50
CA TRP A 54 -7.08 -7.82 -7.70
C TRP A 54 -5.91 -7.16 -8.43
N HIS A 55 -5.01 -7.97 -9.01
CA HIS A 55 -3.81 -7.50 -9.69
C HIS A 55 -4.13 -6.80 -11.01
N LYS A 56 -5.15 -7.29 -11.72
CA LYS A 56 -5.66 -6.68 -12.94
C LYS A 56 -6.28 -5.32 -12.65
N LEU A 57 -7.07 -5.22 -11.58
CA LEU A 57 -7.65 -3.96 -11.12
C LEU A 57 -6.56 -2.97 -10.71
N GLU A 58 -5.55 -3.42 -9.95
CA GLU A 58 -4.40 -2.59 -9.57
C GLU A 58 -3.61 -2.07 -10.79
N ARG A 59 -3.70 -2.71 -11.95
CA ARG A 59 -3.08 -2.24 -13.20
C ARG A 59 -4.05 -1.50 -14.12
N GLY A 60 -5.30 -1.28 -13.70
CA GLY A 60 -6.30 -0.64 -14.56
C GLY A 60 -6.70 -1.48 -15.78
N GLU A 61 -6.40 -2.79 -15.81
CA GLU A 61 -6.75 -3.69 -16.91
C GLU A 61 -8.25 -3.99 -16.98
N ILE A 62 -8.96 -3.83 -15.85
CA ILE A 62 -10.40 -4.05 -15.72
C ILE A 62 -11.03 -2.90 -14.92
N PRO A 63 -12.29 -2.53 -15.23
CA PRO A 63 -13.00 -1.48 -14.51
C PRO A 63 -13.39 -1.92 -13.10
N ASN A 64 -13.47 -0.96 -12.18
CA ASN A 64 -13.88 -1.16 -10.79
C ASN A 64 -15.42 -1.22 -10.66
N ASP A 65 -16.02 -2.22 -11.28
CA ASP A 65 -17.47 -2.38 -11.34
C ASP A 65 -17.89 -3.84 -11.13
N ALA A 66 -19.13 -4.17 -11.49
CA ALA A 66 -19.67 -5.54 -11.42
C ALA A 66 -18.79 -6.59 -12.12
N THR A 67 -18.03 -6.22 -13.15
CA THR A 67 -17.06 -7.09 -13.82
C THR A 67 -15.94 -7.48 -12.86
N TYR A 68 -15.35 -6.50 -12.17
CA TYR A 68 -14.32 -6.77 -11.18
C TYR A 68 -14.86 -7.61 -10.03
N PHE A 69 -16.01 -7.25 -9.45
CA PHE A 69 -16.56 -7.99 -8.30
C PHE A 69 -16.88 -9.45 -8.63
N ARG A 70 -17.39 -9.72 -9.84
CA ARG A 70 -17.60 -11.09 -10.32
C ARG A 70 -16.29 -11.86 -10.42
N LEU A 71 -15.23 -11.27 -10.98
CA LEU A 71 -13.93 -11.93 -11.11
C LEU A 71 -13.26 -12.13 -9.74
N PHE A 72 -13.33 -11.13 -8.88
CA PHE A 72 -12.72 -11.18 -7.54
C PHE A 72 -13.41 -12.21 -6.65
N LYS A 73 -14.75 -12.29 -6.71
CA LYS A 73 -15.51 -13.38 -6.06
C LYS A 73 -15.06 -14.75 -6.57
N ALA A 74 -14.98 -14.93 -7.89
CA ALA A 74 -14.55 -16.20 -8.47
C ALA A 74 -13.14 -16.61 -8.02
N ASP A 75 -12.21 -15.66 -7.91
CA ASP A 75 -10.85 -15.89 -7.40
C ASP A 75 -10.85 -16.33 -5.92
N LEU A 76 -11.65 -15.67 -5.08
CA LEU A 76 -11.72 -15.96 -3.64
C LEU A 76 -12.50 -17.24 -3.32
N GLU A 77 -13.40 -17.69 -4.20
CA GLU A 77 -14.22 -18.90 -4.00
C GLU A 77 -13.63 -20.16 -4.64
N ARG A 78 -12.35 -20.11 -5.06
CA ARG A 78 -11.64 -21.23 -5.64
C ARG A 78 -11.46 -22.39 -4.67
N ALA A 79 -12.12 -23.51 -4.95
CA ALA A 79 -12.01 -24.73 -4.15
C ALA A 79 -10.57 -25.26 -4.02
N ASP A 80 -9.75 -25.11 -5.05
CA ASP A 80 -8.34 -25.53 -5.01
C ASP A 80 -7.50 -24.66 -4.06
N LEU A 81 -7.73 -23.34 -4.02
CA LEU A 81 -7.04 -22.45 -3.09
C LEU A 81 -7.52 -22.64 -1.65
N TRP A 82 -8.82 -22.83 -1.46
CA TRP A 82 -9.41 -23.14 -0.17
C TRP A 82 -8.83 -24.42 0.43
N ALA A 83 -8.79 -25.50 -0.34
CA ALA A 83 -8.22 -26.77 0.11
C ALA A 83 -6.72 -26.67 0.40
N ARG A 84 -5.96 -25.96 -0.44
CA ARG A 84 -4.53 -25.73 -0.21
C ARG A 84 -4.27 -24.91 1.05
N PHE A 85 -5.04 -23.85 1.30
CA PHE A 85 -4.92 -23.07 2.54
C PHE A 85 -5.18 -23.94 3.77
N HIS A 86 -6.25 -24.74 3.76
CA HIS A 86 -6.57 -25.63 4.87
C HIS A 86 -5.47 -26.66 5.13
N ALA A 87 -4.94 -27.28 4.09
CA ALA A 87 -3.85 -28.23 4.21
C ALA A 87 -2.56 -27.55 4.72
N GLU A 88 -2.15 -26.43 4.13
CA GLU A 88 -0.85 -25.78 4.41
C GLU A 88 -0.84 -24.94 5.69
N LYS A 89 -1.97 -24.35 6.09
CA LYS A 89 -2.05 -23.37 7.19
C LYS A 89 -2.79 -23.89 8.41
N LEU A 90 -3.74 -24.81 8.22
CA LEU A 90 -4.57 -25.35 9.29
C LEU A 90 -4.34 -26.85 9.53
N ASN A 91 -3.53 -27.52 8.70
CA ASN A 91 -3.30 -28.96 8.74
C ASN A 91 -4.62 -29.77 8.67
N VAL A 92 -5.56 -29.30 7.84
CA VAL A 92 -6.87 -29.92 7.60
C VAL A 92 -6.90 -30.50 6.18
N SER A 93 -7.13 -31.80 6.07
CA SER A 93 -7.17 -32.52 4.78
C SER A 93 -8.56 -32.58 4.13
N ASP A 94 -9.62 -32.44 4.93
CA ASP A 94 -11.02 -32.42 4.47
C ASP A 94 -11.65 -31.08 4.87
N PRO A 95 -11.42 -30.02 4.08
CA PRO A 95 -11.92 -28.68 4.39
C PRO A 95 -13.45 -28.63 4.23
N PRO A 96 -14.15 -27.77 5.00
CA PRO A 96 -15.56 -27.52 4.76
C PRO A 96 -15.79 -26.92 3.35
N PRO A 97 -17.04 -26.86 2.85
CA PRO A 97 -17.35 -26.16 1.62
C PRO A 97 -16.83 -24.71 1.63
N VAL A 98 -16.40 -24.20 0.48
CA VAL A 98 -15.97 -22.81 0.34
C VAL A 98 -17.14 -21.89 0.70
N PRO A 99 -16.98 -20.95 1.65
CA PRO A 99 -18.05 -20.03 2.00
C PRO A 99 -18.33 -19.07 0.86
N ALA A 100 -19.58 -18.59 0.79
CA ALA A 100 -19.92 -17.50 -0.10
C ALA A 100 -19.25 -16.20 0.39
N ILE A 101 -18.53 -15.53 -0.50
CA ILE A 101 -17.84 -14.26 -0.24
C ILE A 101 -18.56 -13.15 -1.00
N ASP A 102 -19.00 -12.15 -0.24
CA ASP A 102 -19.43 -10.85 -0.74
C ASP A 102 -18.21 -9.99 -1.06
N ALA A 103 -17.69 -10.16 -2.27
CA ALA A 103 -16.49 -9.50 -2.76
C ALA A 103 -16.65 -7.97 -2.86
N GLU A 104 -17.87 -7.48 -3.07
CA GLU A 104 -18.15 -6.05 -3.20
C GLU A 104 -18.09 -5.36 -1.83
N THR A 105 -18.81 -5.91 -0.84
CA THR A 105 -18.74 -5.39 0.54
C THR A 105 -17.32 -5.47 1.10
N LEU A 106 -16.62 -6.60 0.89
CA LEU A 106 -15.22 -6.76 1.28
C LEU A 106 -14.34 -5.66 0.68
N TYR A 107 -14.42 -5.46 -0.64
CA TYR A 107 -13.61 -4.47 -1.34
C TYR A 107 -13.87 -3.05 -0.83
N TRP A 108 -15.12 -2.63 -0.73
CA TRP A 108 -15.45 -1.27 -0.28
C TRP A 108 -15.05 -1.03 1.17
N ASN A 109 -15.14 -2.05 2.03
CA ASN A 109 -14.62 -1.98 3.41
C ASN A 109 -13.11 -1.79 3.44
N MET A 110 -12.35 -2.50 2.59
CA MET A 110 -10.91 -2.31 2.45
C MET A 110 -10.56 -0.88 2.00
N MET A 111 -11.28 -0.36 1.00
CA MET A 111 -11.07 0.99 0.47
C MET A 111 -11.41 2.06 1.49
N ALA A 112 -12.49 1.91 2.24
CA ALA A 112 -12.90 2.85 3.29
C ALA A 112 -11.90 2.86 4.45
N HIS A 113 -11.40 1.69 4.86
CA HIS A 113 -10.44 1.58 5.95
C HIS A 113 -9.11 2.24 5.60
N SER A 114 -8.65 2.07 4.35
CA SER A 114 -7.38 2.59 3.82
C SER A 114 -7.42 4.08 3.45
N ARG A 115 -8.25 4.88 4.12
CA ARG A 115 -8.31 6.35 3.98
C ARG A 115 -8.01 7.08 5.29
N LYS A 116 -8.03 6.37 6.42
CA LYS A 116 -7.68 6.95 7.73
C LYS A 116 -6.18 7.18 7.78
N PRO A 117 -5.70 8.41 8.06
CA PRO A 117 -4.29 8.68 8.25
C PRO A 117 -3.68 7.78 9.32
N ASP A 118 -2.44 7.33 9.10
CA ASP A 118 -1.67 6.70 10.17
C ASP A 118 -1.34 7.76 11.24
N PRO A 119 -1.57 7.45 12.54
CA PRO A 119 -1.42 8.42 13.62
C PRO A 119 -0.01 9.01 13.73
N TRP A 120 1.05 8.26 13.39
CA TRP A 120 2.42 8.76 13.54
C TRP A 120 2.97 9.33 12.24
N MET A 121 2.70 8.67 11.12
CA MET A 121 3.24 9.05 9.82
C MET A 121 2.61 10.35 9.31
N TYR A 122 1.31 10.57 9.49
CA TYR A 122 0.65 11.74 8.93
C TYR A 122 1.18 13.08 9.48
N PRO A 123 1.31 13.29 10.82
CA PRO A 123 1.97 14.48 11.35
C PRO A 123 3.41 14.65 10.85
N ALA A 124 4.16 13.55 10.73
CA ALA A 124 5.52 13.57 10.22
C ALA A 124 5.58 14.04 8.76
N LEU A 125 4.67 13.55 7.90
CA LEU A 125 4.54 13.98 6.51
C LEU A 125 4.21 15.48 6.40
N LEU A 126 3.32 16.01 7.26
CA LEU A 126 3.00 17.43 7.29
C LEU A 126 4.22 18.28 7.66
N LYS A 127 5.01 17.87 8.67
CA LYS A 127 6.26 18.53 9.05
C LYS A 127 7.28 18.48 7.91
N LEU A 128 7.50 17.30 7.31
CA LEU A 128 8.40 17.12 6.17
C LEU A 128 8.05 18.08 5.03
N LYS A 129 6.75 18.18 4.67
CA LYS A 129 6.26 19.13 3.66
C LYS A 129 6.54 20.58 4.04
N ALA A 130 6.26 20.97 5.28
CA ALA A 130 6.52 22.32 5.78
C ALA A 130 8.02 22.69 5.75
N HIS A 131 8.91 21.70 5.90
CA HIS A 131 10.35 21.86 5.79
C HIS A 131 10.90 21.70 4.35
N GLY A 132 10.02 21.63 3.34
CA GLY A 132 10.43 21.63 1.92
C GLY A 132 11.06 20.33 1.44
N TRP A 133 10.76 19.20 2.09
CA TRP A 133 11.20 17.90 1.60
C TRP A 133 10.45 17.49 0.33
N ARG A 134 11.20 16.86 -0.59
CA ARG A 134 10.66 16.26 -1.82
C ARG A 134 9.97 14.95 -1.47
N LEU A 135 8.64 14.99 -1.42
CA LEU A 135 7.80 13.85 -1.04
C LEU A 135 7.11 13.25 -2.26
N ALA A 136 7.37 11.97 -2.51
CA ALA A 136 6.73 11.18 -3.55
C ALA A 136 5.96 9.99 -2.94
N ALA A 137 4.94 9.53 -3.64
CA ALA A 137 4.23 8.30 -3.31
C ALA A 137 4.24 7.31 -4.48
N LEU A 138 4.34 6.02 -4.18
CA LEU A 138 4.25 4.91 -5.11
C LEU A 138 3.37 3.82 -4.49
N SER A 139 2.13 3.73 -4.95
CA SER A 139 1.12 2.84 -4.39
C SER A 139 0.50 1.96 -5.45
N ASN A 140 0.25 0.70 -5.09
CA ASN A 140 -0.76 -0.06 -5.81
C ASN A 140 -2.12 0.51 -5.43
N THR A 141 -2.91 0.94 -6.41
CA THR A 141 -4.20 1.61 -6.22
C THR A 141 -5.19 1.13 -7.27
N THR A 142 -6.44 1.58 -7.16
CA THR A 142 -7.50 1.33 -8.13
C THR A 142 -8.01 2.65 -8.71
N VAL A 143 -8.64 2.62 -9.89
CA VAL A 143 -9.47 3.74 -10.38
C VAL A 143 -10.87 3.53 -9.84
N PHE A 144 -11.45 4.51 -9.15
CA PHE A 144 -12.83 4.41 -8.66
C PHE A 144 -13.81 4.78 -9.77
N PRO A 145 -15.06 4.26 -9.73
CA PRO A 145 -16.10 4.67 -10.66
C PRO A 145 -16.29 6.19 -10.70
N ASP A 146 -16.66 6.72 -11.85
CA ASP A 146 -16.97 8.14 -12.02
C ASP A 146 -18.05 8.58 -11.01
N GLY A 147 -17.86 9.75 -10.40
CA GLY A 147 -18.76 10.29 -9.39
C GLY A 147 -18.74 9.57 -8.03
N HIS A 148 -17.90 8.54 -7.84
CA HIS A 148 -17.78 7.89 -6.53
C HIS A 148 -17.16 8.87 -5.50
N PRO A 149 -17.69 8.96 -4.26
CA PRO A 149 -17.19 9.90 -3.24
C PRO A 149 -15.71 9.76 -2.90
N PHE A 150 -15.10 8.60 -3.14
CA PHE A 150 -13.66 8.39 -2.93
C PHE A 150 -12.76 9.12 -3.92
N ASN A 151 -13.31 9.65 -5.02
CA ASN A 151 -12.63 10.58 -5.91
C ASN A 151 -12.57 12.00 -5.34
N GLU A 152 -13.35 12.31 -4.30
CA GLU A 152 -13.31 13.60 -3.62
C GLU A 152 -12.30 13.55 -2.44
N PRO A 153 -11.18 14.28 -2.51
CA PRO A 153 -10.21 14.30 -1.43
C PRO A 153 -10.78 15.07 -0.24
N GLY A 154 -10.74 14.44 0.94
CA GLY A 154 -11.06 15.10 2.20
C GLY A 154 -9.89 15.99 2.69
N PRO A 155 -10.11 16.80 3.76
CA PRO A 155 -9.07 17.67 4.32
C PRO A 155 -7.85 16.89 4.86
N GLU A 156 -8.05 15.63 5.23
CA GLU A 156 -7.01 14.74 5.76
C GLU A 156 -6.51 13.73 4.72
N ASP A 157 -6.82 13.93 3.43
CA ASP A 157 -6.31 13.07 2.36
C ASP A 157 -4.78 13.23 2.25
N VAL A 158 -4.07 12.15 2.58
CA VAL A 158 -2.61 12.10 2.57
C VAL A 158 -2.01 12.38 1.19
N LYS A 159 -2.76 12.17 0.10
CA LYS A 159 -2.30 12.46 -1.27
C LYS A 159 -1.90 13.92 -1.43
N GLY A 160 -2.58 14.84 -0.74
CA GLY A 160 -2.28 16.26 -0.77
C GLY A 160 -0.92 16.64 -0.19
N VAL A 161 -0.21 15.70 0.44
CA VAL A 161 1.14 15.93 0.99
C VAL A 161 2.24 15.74 -0.05
N PHE A 162 1.99 14.92 -1.08
CA PHE A 162 3.02 14.54 -2.06
C PHE A 162 3.01 15.46 -3.28
N GLU A 163 4.20 15.80 -3.79
CA GLU A 163 4.35 16.56 -5.04
C GLU A 163 4.35 15.65 -6.28
N LEU A 164 4.58 14.35 -6.08
CA LEU A 164 4.56 13.31 -7.10
C LEU A 164 3.83 12.09 -6.55
N PHE A 165 2.79 11.63 -7.25
CA PHE A 165 2.03 10.45 -6.88
C PHE A 165 1.95 9.47 -8.05
N VAL A 166 2.58 8.31 -7.93
CA VAL A 166 2.53 7.23 -8.92
C VAL A 166 1.48 6.21 -8.50
N SER A 167 0.39 6.18 -9.25
CA SER A 167 -0.74 5.28 -9.06
C SER A 167 -0.65 4.12 -10.04
N SER A 168 -0.54 2.89 -9.54
CA SER A 168 -0.40 1.70 -10.39
C SER A 168 -1.49 1.58 -11.46
N ALA A 169 -2.75 1.82 -11.09
CA ALA A 169 -3.88 1.67 -12.01
C ALA A 169 -3.92 2.76 -13.10
N HIS A 170 -3.38 3.95 -12.83
CA HIS A 170 -3.29 5.00 -13.85
C HIS A 170 -2.09 4.80 -14.79
N VAL A 171 -1.05 4.08 -14.37
CA VAL A 171 0.16 3.88 -15.18
C VAL A 171 0.26 2.48 -15.79
N GLY A 172 -0.67 1.56 -15.49
CA GLY A 172 -0.68 0.21 -16.05
C GLY A 172 0.38 -0.75 -15.49
N MET A 173 1.14 -0.32 -14.48
CA MET A 173 2.26 -1.06 -13.88
C MET A 173 2.00 -1.21 -12.39
N ARG A 174 2.50 -2.27 -11.73
CA ARG A 174 2.28 -2.49 -10.28
C ARG A 174 3.56 -2.87 -9.55
N LYS A 175 3.67 -2.51 -8.27
CA LYS A 175 4.65 -3.13 -7.38
C LYS A 175 4.31 -4.64 -7.25
N PRO A 176 5.30 -5.54 -7.18
CA PRO A 176 6.73 -5.30 -7.11
C PRO A 176 7.43 -5.40 -8.48
N ASN A 177 6.72 -5.23 -9.61
CA ASN A 177 7.34 -5.31 -10.92
C ASN A 177 8.37 -4.18 -11.09
N ARG A 178 9.48 -4.47 -11.77
CA ARG A 178 10.61 -3.54 -11.90
C ARG A 178 10.25 -2.25 -12.65
N ASP A 179 9.39 -2.37 -13.65
CA ASP A 179 8.91 -1.29 -14.54
C ASP A 179 8.34 -0.09 -13.77
N ILE A 180 7.51 -0.31 -12.74
CA ILE A 180 6.89 0.79 -11.99
C ILE A 180 7.93 1.61 -11.21
N TYR A 181 8.99 0.98 -10.71
CA TYR A 181 10.05 1.68 -9.98
C TYR A 181 10.93 2.47 -10.95
N GLU A 182 11.26 1.90 -12.11
CA GLU A 182 12.01 2.60 -13.15
C GLU A 182 11.23 3.81 -13.68
N TYR A 183 9.92 3.65 -13.90
CA TYR A 183 9.02 4.74 -14.25
C TYR A 183 8.94 5.81 -13.14
N THR A 184 8.85 5.39 -11.88
CA THR A 184 8.86 6.31 -10.73
C THR A 184 10.16 7.10 -10.66
N LEU A 185 11.32 6.47 -10.82
CA LEU A 185 12.62 7.14 -10.85
C LEU A 185 12.73 8.12 -12.02
N LYS A 186 12.15 7.80 -13.18
CA LYS A 186 12.06 8.72 -14.33
C LYS A 186 11.27 9.98 -13.95
N LEU A 187 10.07 9.83 -13.40
CA LEU A 187 9.24 10.96 -12.98
C LEU A 187 9.89 11.82 -11.87
N ILE A 188 10.57 11.16 -10.92
CA ILE A 188 11.36 11.84 -9.87
C ILE A 188 12.42 12.76 -10.50
N ARG A 189 13.14 12.27 -11.52
CA ARG A 189 14.18 13.06 -12.22
C ARG A 189 13.60 14.18 -13.05
N GLU A 190 12.49 13.94 -13.74
CA GLU A 190 11.77 14.98 -14.49
C GLU A 190 11.27 16.09 -13.58
N ARG A 191 10.80 15.75 -12.37
CA ARG A 191 10.27 16.71 -11.42
C ARG A 191 11.34 17.54 -10.70
N TRP A 192 12.44 16.90 -10.29
CA TRP A 192 13.38 17.51 -9.33
C TRP A 192 14.85 17.52 -9.75
N GLY A 193 15.21 16.96 -10.91
CA GLY A 193 16.56 17.03 -11.47
C GLY A 193 17.09 15.70 -11.99
N GLN A 194 17.76 15.74 -13.15
CA GLN A 194 18.33 14.56 -13.80
C GLN A 194 19.53 13.96 -13.05
N ASP A 195 20.12 14.70 -12.11
CA ASP A 195 21.23 14.23 -11.27
C ASP A 195 20.79 13.30 -10.12
N ILE A 196 19.47 13.15 -9.89
CA ILE A 196 18.94 12.26 -8.84
C ILE A 196 19.16 10.80 -9.25
N ARG A 197 19.86 10.07 -8.39
CA ARG A 197 20.15 8.65 -8.57
C ARG A 197 19.25 7.78 -7.70
N ALA A 198 19.25 6.47 -7.92
CA ALA A 198 18.44 5.56 -7.12
C ALA A 198 18.83 5.63 -5.63
N GLU A 199 20.13 5.72 -5.33
CA GLU A 199 20.64 5.84 -3.97
C GLU A 199 20.26 7.16 -3.27
N ASP A 200 19.84 8.18 -4.01
CA ASP A 200 19.32 9.45 -3.46
C ASP A 200 17.88 9.32 -2.94
N VAL A 201 17.18 8.22 -3.27
CA VAL A 201 15.80 7.95 -2.88
C VAL A 201 15.75 6.96 -1.71
N VAL A 202 14.89 7.23 -0.72
CA VAL A 202 14.54 6.26 0.33
C VAL A 202 13.07 5.89 0.20
N PHE A 203 12.78 4.60 0.03
CA PHE A 203 11.44 4.05 -0.10
C PHE A 203 10.94 3.41 1.20
N PHE A 204 9.78 3.85 1.68
CA PHE A 204 9.08 3.34 2.86
C PHE A 204 7.90 2.48 2.42
N ASP A 205 7.92 1.20 2.75
CA ASP A 205 6.86 0.23 2.39
C ASP A 205 6.77 -0.82 3.50
N ASP A 206 5.59 -1.38 3.72
CA ASP A 206 5.37 -2.44 4.72
C ASP A 206 5.61 -3.85 4.15
N ILE A 207 5.56 -4.00 2.82
CA ILE A 207 5.69 -5.27 2.10
C ILE A 207 7.14 -5.52 1.70
N GLY A 208 7.72 -6.60 2.24
CA GLY A 208 9.12 -6.96 2.01
C GLY A 208 9.49 -7.24 0.54
N GLU A 209 8.54 -7.71 -0.27
CA GLU A 209 8.77 -7.95 -1.70
C GLU A 209 8.94 -6.65 -2.49
N ASN A 210 8.15 -5.62 -2.18
CA ASN A 210 8.29 -4.29 -2.77
C ASN A 210 9.67 -3.71 -2.46
N LEU A 211 10.09 -3.81 -1.20
CA LEU A 211 11.40 -3.36 -0.76
C LEU A 211 12.55 -4.15 -1.41
N LYS A 212 12.37 -5.44 -1.67
CA LYS A 212 13.38 -6.27 -2.36
C LYS A 212 13.60 -5.78 -3.79
N THR A 213 12.53 -5.50 -4.54
CA THR A 213 12.67 -4.94 -5.89
C THR A 213 13.32 -3.56 -5.86
N ALA A 214 12.88 -2.67 -4.96
CA ALA A 214 13.48 -1.34 -4.81
C ALA A 214 14.98 -1.40 -4.53
N LYS A 215 15.42 -2.26 -3.59
CA LYS A 215 16.85 -2.50 -3.32
C LYS A 215 17.62 -2.99 -4.54
N SER A 216 17.02 -3.86 -5.35
CA SER A 216 17.66 -4.38 -6.58
C SER A 216 17.94 -3.29 -7.64
N LEU A 217 17.27 -2.14 -7.51
CA LEU A 217 17.45 -0.95 -8.34
C LEU A 217 18.40 0.08 -7.73
N GLY A 218 18.96 -0.17 -6.53
CA GLY A 218 19.78 0.78 -5.79
C GLY A 218 19.00 1.78 -4.93
N ILE A 219 17.67 1.68 -4.88
CA ILE A 219 16.84 2.52 -4.00
C ILE A 219 17.08 2.09 -2.55
N ARG A 220 17.34 3.07 -1.67
CA ARG A 220 17.40 2.80 -0.23
C ARG A 220 16.00 2.50 0.28
N THR A 221 15.91 1.71 1.33
CA THR A 221 14.60 1.26 1.84
C THR A 221 14.52 1.29 3.34
N VAL A 222 13.35 1.64 3.85
CA VAL A 222 12.98 1.48 5.25
C VAL A 222 11.74 0.59 5.30
N ARG A 223 11.82 -0.50 6.05
CA ARG A 223 10.66 -1.36 6.27
C ARG A 223 9.76 -0.73 7.32
N VAL A 224 8.51 -0.50 6.97
CA VAL A 224 7.48 -0.09 7.91
C VAL A 224 6.86 -1.35 8.51
N VAL A 225 6.92 -1.50 9.82
CA VAL A 225 6.28 -2.63 10.50
C VAL A 225 4.90 -2.16 10.93
N LEU A 226 3.85 -2.88 10.51
CA LEU A 226 2.46 -2.58 10.89
C LEU A 226 2.32 -2.50 12.42
N GLY A 227 1.61 -1.47 12.89
CA GLY A 227 1.47 -1.16 14.32
C GLY A 227 2.72 -0.55 14.97
N LYS A 228 3.82 -0.39 14.23
CA LYS A 228 5.08 0.24 14.68
C LYS A 228 5.52 1.37 13.75
N THR A 229 4.57 2.09 13.16
CA THR A 229 4.85 3.22 12.25
C THR A 229 5.66 4.33 12.92
N LYS A 230 5.55 4.49 14.25
CA LYS A 230 6.43 5.36 15.05
C LYS A 230 7.93 5.06 14.88
N ASP A 231 8.31 3.79 14.71
CA ASP A 231 9.73 3.44 14.48
C ASP A 231 10.20 3.87 13.09
N ALA A 232 9.33 3.82 12.08
CA ALA A 232 9.62 4.37 10.76
C ALA A 232 9.75 5.91 10.80
N VAL A 233 8.97 6.59 11.64
CA VAL A 233 9.10 8.04 11.87
C VAL A 233 10.44 8.38 12.54
N ARG A 234 10.93 7.58 13.50
CA ARG A 234 12.28 7.76 14.07
C ARG A 234 13.38 7.62 13.02
N GLU A 235 13.20 6.71 12.08
CA GLU A 235 14.14 6.58 10.95
C GLU A 235 14.08 7.79 10.01
N LEU A 236 12.89 8.38 9.80
CA LEU A 236 12.78 9.67 9.12
C LEU A 236 13.51 10.79 9.86
N GLU A 237 13.41 10.88 11.19
CA GLU A 237 14.17 11.87 11.98
C GLU A 237 15.67 11.70 11.76
N ARG A 238 16.17 10.46 11.83
CA ARG A 238 17.59 10.14 11.59
C ARG A 238 18.05 10.53 10.19
N LEU A 239 17.24 10.27 9.17
CA LEU A 239 17.55 10.58 7.77
C LEU A 239 17.47 12.08 7.47
N THR A 240 16.62 12.81 8.19
CA THR A 240 16.26 14.19 7.86
C THR A 240 16.89 15.23 8.77
N GLY A 241 17.29 14.83 9.98
CA GLY A 241 17.72 15.71 11.06
C GLY A 241 16.58 16.57 11.66
N LEU A 242 15.31 16.25 11.36
CA LEU A 242 14.15 16.96 11.89
C LEU A 242 13.56 16.23 13.09
N GLU A 243 12.91 16.98 13.98
CA GLU A 243 12.06 16.42 15.04
C GLU A 243 10.66 16.13 14.48
N LEU A 244 10.38 14.85 14.21
CA LEU A 244 9.17 14.39 13.56
C LEU A 244 8.25 13.63 14.51
N VAL A 245 8.79 12.87 15.48
CA VAL A 245 8.02 12.17 16.50
C VAL A 245 7.38 13.22 17.42
N GLY A 246 6.10 13.52 17.18
CA GLY A 246 5.28 14.39 18.03
C GLY A 246 4.09 13.65 18.61
N GLU A 247 3.01 14.36 18.89
CA GLU A 247 1.72 13.75 19.23
C GLU A 247 1.16 12.95 18.05
N PRO A 248 0.52 11.80 18.30
CA PRO A 248 -0.17 11.05 17.25
C PRO A 248 -1.36 11.88 16.73
N TRP A 249 -1.60 11.81 15.42
CA TRP A 249 -2.83 12.31 14.83
C TRP A 249 -4.03 11.58 15.43
N VAL A 250 -5.03 12.37 15.82
CA VAL A 250 -6.34 11.93 16.25
C VAL A 250 -7.35 12.64 15.35
N SER A 251 -8.34 11.92 14.86
CA SER A 251 -9.37 12.53 14.02
C SER A 251 -10.03 13.71 14.73
N LYS A 252 -10.18 14.82 14.02
CA LYS A 252 -10.95 15.98 14.51
C LYS A 252 -12.45 15.76 14.51
N ALA A 253 -12.94 14.66 13.93
CA ALA A 253 -14.33 14.26 14.02
C ALA A 253 -14.62 13.84 15.47
N LYS A 254 -15.15 14.77 16.27
CA LYS A 254 -15.89 14.42 17.48
C LYS A 254 -17.07 13.55 17.06
N LEU A 255 -17.23 12.41 17.75
CA LEU A 255 -18.49 11.64 17.80
C LEU A 255 -19.69 12.56 18.02
#